data_AF-A0A3E2T591-F1
#
_entry.id   AF-A0A3E2T591-F1
#
_cell.length_a   1.000
_cell.length_b   1.000
_cell.length_c   1.000
_cell.angle_alpha   90.00
_cell.angle_beta   90.00
_cell.angle_gamma   90.00
#
_symmetry.space_group_name_H-M   'P 1'
#
loop_
_entity.id
_entity.type
_entity.pdbx_description
1 polymer ?
#
loop_
_entity_poly.entity_id
_entity_poly.type
_entity_poly.pdbx_seq_one_letter_code
_entity_poly.pdbx_strand_id
1 'polypeptide(L)'
;MITFNFEISGLTGPTRTLYVHSILRDPGLTLRIEQNHIGRRAGKYREGDYPATEILAANHYMFAMREMLYALDLPQYLNRNRLGYLLILGFETNNEIHTDYPPHWHLIYRWPNHAGSPAPHIYLAPDGKMTENACYVDCAHGTHRDYSAGEWCPFVDPYGHDVCAIRINADGGMSITKPMSSIYTMSAYTPDVGVTIYKDDTLIGTIRTENDTDQGIFNVTWNSTGNLNFHGSYSETIEYNTLTGAILKIKR
;
A
#
# COMPACT_ATOMS: atom_id res chain seq x y z
N MET A 1 31.90 26.29 20.59
CA MET A 1 30.79 26.06 21.53
C MET A 1 29.53 26.01 20.69
N ILE A 2 28.85 24.86 20.62
CA ILE A 2 27.61 24.75 19.84
C ILE A 2 26.49 24.54 20.84
N THR A 3 25.54 25.46 20.85
CA THR A 3 24.35 25.41 21.69
C THR A 3 23.14 25.40 20.77
N PHE A 4 22.23 24.46 21.01
CA PHE A 4 20.92 24.47 20.38
C PHE A 4 19.88 24.87 21.41
N ASN A 5 18.97 25.76 21.02
CA ASN A 5 17.72 25.98 21.73
C ASN A 5 16.59 25.62 20.79
N PHE A 6 15.70 24.75 21.26
CA PHE A 6 14.45 24.45 20.59
C PHE A 6 13.34 24.91 21.54
N GLU A 7 12.45 25.74 21.03
CA GLU A 7 11.15 25.97 21.63
C GLU A 7 10.12 25.39 20.68
N ILE A 8 9.36 24.39 21.15
CA ILE A 8 8.17 23.90 20.44
C ILE A 8 6.98 24.33 21.30
N SER A 9 6.58 25.59 21.14
CA SER A 9 5.37 26.12 21.76
C SER A 9 4.16 25.67 20.93
N GLY A 10 3.32 24.83 21.54
CA GLY A 10 2.10 24.28 20.93
C GLY A 10 1.74 22.86 21.39
N LEU A 11 2.65 22.14 22.05
CA LEU A 11 2.41 20.77 22.54
C LEU A 11 2.35 20.77 24.08
N THR A 12 1.18 20.99 24.65
CA THR A 12 0.92 20.66 26.07
C THR A 12 0.67 19.16 26.29
N GLY A 13 0.87 18.34 25.25
CA GLY A 13 0.87 16.88 25.30
C GLY A 13 2.24 16.30 24.91
N PRO A 14 2.53 15.03 25.23
CA PRO A 14 3.81 14.40 24.95
C PRO A 14 4.15 14.51 23.45
N THR A 15 5.33 15.05 23.15
CA THR A 15 5.93 15.16 21.82
C THR A 15 5.96 13.79 21.13
N ARG A 16 5.06 13.59 20.16
CA ARG A 16 5.00 12.36 19.33
C ARG A 16 5.64 12.71 17.99
N THR A 17 6.65 11.94 17.58
CA THR A 17 7.15 11.96 16.20
C THR A 17 5.93 11.73 15.29
N LEU A 18 5.47 12.80 14.61
CA LEU A 18 4.11 12.83 14.10
C LEU A 18 3.88 11.80 13.00
N TYR A 19 4.92 11.42 12.25
CA TYR A 19 4.80 10.44 11.18
C TYR A 19 5.78 9.28 11.34
N VAL A 20 5.28 8.06 11.36
CA VAL A 20 6.07 6.84 11.53
C VAL A 20 5.70 5.86 10.43
N HIS A 21 6.68 5.47 9.61
CA HIS A 21 6.49 4.53 8.52
C HIS A 21 7.74 3.66 8.34
N SER A 22 7.53 2.42 7.92
CA SER A 22 8.61 1.51 7.53
C SER A 22 8.68 1.38 6.02
N ILE A 23 9.89 1.23 5.47
CA ILE A 23 10.09 1.13 4.02
C ILE A 23 10.82 -0.17 3.69
N LEU A 24 10.16 -1.02 2.91
CA LEU A 24 10.78 -2.14 2.22
C LEU A 24 11.11 -1.71 0.79
N ARG A 25 12.32 -2.04 0.33
CA ARG A 25 12.78 -1.70 -1.03
C ARG A 25 13.32 -2.93 -1.70
N ASP A 26 12.77 -3.21 -2.87
CA ASP A 26 13.31 -4.12 -3.85
C ASP A 26 13.53 -3.39 -5.18
N PRO A 27 14.39 -3.92 -6.07
CA PRO A 27 14.53 -3.36 -7.40
C PRO A 27 13.18 -3.29 -8.13
N GLY A 28 12.73 -2.06 -8.43
CA GLY A 28 11.46 -1.79 -9.13
C GLY A 28 10.20 -1.82 -8.26
N LEU A 29 10.31 -2.03 -6.93
CA LEU A 29 9.19 -1.96 -5.99
C LEU A 29 9.60 -1.31 -4.66
N THR A 30 8.83 -0.33 -4.22
CA THR A 30 8.92 0.21 -2.86
C THR A 30 7.59 0.00 -2.17
N LEU A 31 7.63 -0.54 -0.95
CA LEU A 31 6.46 -0.69 -0.10
C LEU A 31 6.68 0.15 1.17
N ARG A 32 5.79 1.11 1.40
CA ARG A 32 5.79 1.97 2.58
C ARG A 32 4.62 1.60 3.47
N ILE A 33 4.93 1.13 4.68
CA ILE A 33 3.95 0.69 5.65
C ILE A 33 3.73 1.82 6.63
N GLU A 34 2.51 2.37 6.64
CA GLU A 34 2.14 3.41 7.58
C GLU A 34 1.89 2.79 8.95
N GLN A 35 2.70 3.16 9.93
CA GLN A 35 2.61 2.65 11.29
C GLN A 35 1.57 3.46 12.05
N ASN A 36 0.31 3.35 11.62
CA ASN A 36 -0.83 4.05 12.23
C ASN A 36 -1.06 3.56 13.66
N HIS A 37 -1.27 4.49 14.60
CA HIS A 37 -1.55 4.16 16.00
C HIS A 37 -2.62 5.10 16.55
N ILE A 38 -3.60 4.56 17.30
CA ILE A 38 -4.75 5.31 17.81
C ILE A 38 -4.35 6.51 18.69
N GLY A 39 -3.23 6.41 19.41
CA GLY A 39 -2.68 7.54 20.16
C GLY A 39 -2.12 8.65 19.26
N ARG A 40 -1.60 8.36 18.08
CA ARG A 40 -0.91 9.37 17.24
C ARG A 40 -1.83 10.12 16.28
N ARG A 41 -3.14 9.90 16.37
CA ARG A 41 -4.15 10.53 15.50
C ARG A 41 -3.97 12.05 15.41
N ALA A 42 -4.06 12.57 14.20
CA ALA A 42 -3.84 13.98 13.89
C ALA A 42 -4.72 14.43 12.71
N GLY A 43 -4.78 15.74 12.45
CA GLY A 43 -5.50 16.29 11.30
C GLY A 43 -6.98 15.87 11.26
N LYS A 44 -7.46 15.44 10.08
CA LYS A 44 -8.85 14.99 9.90
C LYS A 44 -9.21 13.71 10.68
N TYR A 45 -8.23 12.95 11.12
CA TYR A 45 -8.44 11.75 11.94
C TYR A 45 -8.38 12.03 13.43
N ARG A 46 -8.17 13.29 13.87
CA ARG A 46 -8.06 13.64 15.29
C ARG A 46 -9.31 13.26 16.10
N GLU A 47 -10.49 13.42 15.49
CA GLU A 47 -11.79 13.19 16.12
C GLU A 47 -12.58 12.12 15.35
N GLY A 48 -13.67 11.62 15.94
CA GLY A 48 -14.51 10.57 15.37
C GLY A 48 -13.95 9.15 15.56
N ASP A 49 -14.52 8.20 14.81
CA ASP A 49 -14.12 6.80 14.86
C ASP A 49 -12.70 6.62 14.29
N TYR A 50 -11.92 5.78 14.95
CA TYR A 50 -10.60 5.42 14.46
C TYR A 50 -10.77 4.37 13.33
N PRO A 51 -10.20 4.58 12.13
CA PRO A 51 -10.42 3.71 10.97
C PRO A 51 -9.62 2.40 11.07
N ALA A 52 -9.82 1.64 12.15
CA ALA A 52 -9.04 0.45 12.47
C ALA A 52 -9.22 -0.66 11.42
N THR A 53 -10.46 -0.85 10.94
CA THR A 53 -10.78 -1.83 9.90
C THR A 53 -10.10 -1.47 8.58
N GLU A 54 -10.14 -0.20 8.19
CA GLU A 54 -9.56 0.28 6.95
C GLU A 54 -8.02 0.23 6.99
N ILE A 55 -7.40 0.52 8.14
CA ILE A 55 -5.95 0.32 8.34
C ILE A 55 -5.57 -1.15 8.15
N LEU A 56 -6.33 -2.07 8.77
CA LEU A 56 -6.09 -3.51 8.63
C LEU A 56 -6.28 -3.93 7.16
N ALA A 57 -7.36 -3.52 6.53
CA ALA A 57 -7.65 -3.85 5.13
C ALA A 57 -6.54 -3.34 4.19
N ALA A 58 -6.14 -2.07 4.32
CA ALA A 58 -5.04 -1.48 3.54
C ALA A 58 -3.76 -2.30 3.65
N ASN A 59 -3.33 -2.65 4.87
CA ASN A 59 -2.15 -3.48 5.08
C ASN A 59 -2.26 -4.84 4.36
N HIS A 60 -3.40 -5.51 4.44
CA HIS A 60 -3.61 -6.78 3.74
C HIS A 60 -3.55 -6.62 2.22
N TYR A 61 -4.23 -5.61 1.67
CA TYR A 61 -4.23 -5.35 0.23
C TYR A 61 -2.86 -4.97 -0.30
N MET A 62 -2.09 -4.17 0.44
CA MET A 62 -0.74 -3.76 0.05
C MET A 62 0.19 -4.97 -0.08
N PHE A 63 0.14 -5.91 0.87
CA PHE A 63 0.94 -7.13 0.81
C PHE A 63 0.40 -8.15 -0.20
N ALA A 64 -0.91 -8.23 -0.41
CA ALA A 64 -1.48 -9.03 -1.50
C ALA A 64 -1.05 -8.51 -2.87
N MET A 65 -1.08 -7.18 -3.07
CA MET A 65 -0.59 -6.53 -4.28
C MET A 65 0.90 -6.81 -4.48
N ARG A 66 1.73 -6.73 -3.43
CA ARG A 66 3.15 -7.10 -3.51
C ARG A 66 3.37 -8.48 -4.13
N GLU A 67 2.66 -9.51 -3.65
CA GLU A 67 2.79 -10.86 -4.19
C GLU A 67 2.30 -10.96 -5.64
N MET A 68 1.18 -10.31 -5.97
CA MET A 68 0.64 -10.28 -7.33
C MET A 68 1.60 -9.59 -8.31
N LEU A 69 2.29 -8.52 -7.88
CA LEU A 69 3.30 -7.83 -8.68
C LEU A 69 4.52 -8.70 -8.96
N TYR A 70 5.02 -9.44 -7.95
CA TYR A 70 6.13 -10.39 -8.18
C TYR A 70 5.71 -11.52 -9.12
N ALA A 71 4.50 -12.07 -8.96
CA ALA A 71 3.99 -13.12 -9.83
C ALA A 71 3.81 -12.67 -11.30
N LEU A 72 3.66 -11.36 -11.53
CA LEU A 72 3.63 -10.73 -12.85
C LEU A 72 5.01 -10.32 -13.38
N ASP A 73 6.08 -10.48 -12.61
CA ASP A 73 7.45 -10.01 -12.91
C ASP A 73 7.49 -8.49 -13.20
N LEU A 74 6.55 -7.72 -12.63
CA LEU A 74 6.42 -6.28 -12.89
C LEU A 74 7.59 -5.48 -12.28
N PRO A 75 7.96 -5.65 -10.99
CA PRO A 75 9.10 -4.93 -10.41
C PRO A 75 10.40 -5.17 -11.18
N GLN A 76 10.68 -6.43 -11.50
CA GLN A 76 11.90 -6.80 -12.23
C GLN A 76 11.87 -6.28 -13.67
N TYR A 77 10.72 -6.30 -14.34
CA TYR A 77 10.56 -5.67 -15.66
C TYR A 77 10.89 -4.17 -15.61
N LEU A 78 10.31 -3.43 -14.67
CA LEU A 78 10.55 -1.98 -14.53
C LEU A 78 12.02 -1.69 -14.24
N ASN A 79 12.63 -2.46 -13.34
CA ASN A 79 14.03 -2.31 -12.98
C ASN A 79 14.98 -2.60 -14.15
N ARG A 80 14.80 -3.74 -14.85
CA ARG A 80 15.65 -4.13 -16.00
C ARG A 80 15.61 -3.09 -17.12
N ASN A 81 14.44 -2.47 -17.34
CA ASN A 81 14.24 -1.49 -18.40
C ASN A 81 14.42 -0.03 -17.93
N ARG A 82 14.77 0.19 -16.65
CA ARG A 82 14.96 1.53 -16.04
C ARG A 82 13.74 2.44 -16.21
N LEU A 83 12.55 1.86 -16.11
CA LEU A 83 11.27 2.55 -16.32
C LEU A 83 10.68 3.12 -15.02
N GLY A 84 11.46 3.17 -13.93
CA GLY A 84 11.02 3.62 -12.62
C GLY A 84 10.68 2.45 -11.70
N TYR A 85 9.69 2.63 -10.82
CA TYR A 85 9.29 1.64 -9.83
C TYR A 85 7.82 1.76 -9.45
N LEU A 86 7.25 0.68 -8.94
CA LEU A 86 5.94 0.71 -8.29
C LEU A 86 6.11 1.09 -6.82
N LEU A 87 5.27 1.98 -6.32
CA LEU A 87 5.22 2.41 -4.93
C LEU A 87 3.86 2.04 -4.35
N ILE A 88 3.88 1.12 -3.40
CA ILE A 88 2.71 0.77 -2.59
C ILE A 88 2.80 1.53 -1.28
N LEU A 89 1.74 2.24 -0.90
CA LEU A 89 1.66 2.90 0.41
C LEU A 89 0.21 2.93 0.92
N GLY A 90 0.05 2.87 2.24
CA GLY A 90 -1.25 3.06 2.90
C GLY A 90 -1.50 4.54 3.20
N PHE A 91 -2.67 4.82 3.78
CA PHE A 91 -2.99 6.15 4.27
C PHE A 91 -2.43 6.43 5.66
N GLU A 92 -2.11 7.70 5.93
CA GLU A 92 -1.61 8.18 7.22
C GLU A 92 -2.73 8.79 8.10
N THR A 93 -2.81 8.37 9.38
CA THR A 93 -3.77 8.92 10.37
C THR A 93 -3.19 10.00 11.29
N ASN A 94 -1.91 10.32 11.15
CA ASN A 94 -1.10 11.07 12.10
C ASN A 94 -0.45 12.33 11.48
N ASN A 95 -0.88 12.74 10.28
CA ASN A 95 -0.42 13.96 9.63
C ASN A 95 -1.35 15.16 9.87
N GLU A 96 -0.81 16.25 10.41
CA GLU A 96 -1.56 17.52 10.58
C GLU A 96 -1.64 18.35 9.29
N ILE A 97 -0.70 18.20 8.36
CA ILE A 97 -0.50 19.11 7.22
C ILE A 97 -1.00 18.49 5.91
N HIS A 98 -0.76 17.21 5.71
CA HIS A 98 -1.19 16.47 4.52
C HIS A 98 -2.43 15.63 4.86
N THR A 99 -3.59 16.01 4.34
CA THR A 99 -4.84 15.30 4.64
C THR A 99 -5.00 14.07 3.76
N ASP A 100 -4.43 12.96 4.20
CA ASP A 100 -4.56 11.65 3.58
C ASP A 100 -5.92 11.01 3.92
N TYR A 101 -6.99 11.67 3.47
CA TYR A 101 -8.37 11.46 3.90
C TYR A 101 -9.34 11.58 2.73
N PRO A 102 -10.41 10.76 2.66
CA PRO A 102 -10.78 9.65 3.58
C PRO A 102 -9.85 8.42 3.47
N PRO A 103 -10.04 7.33 4.24
CA PRO A 103 -9.19 6.13 4.17
C PRO A 103 -9.02 5.57 2.76
N HIS A 104 -7.77 5.34 2.34
CA HIS A 104 -7.42 4.77 1.04
C HIS A 104 -6.02 4.17 1.06
N TRP A 105 -5.63 3.49 -0.02
CA TRP A 105 -4.22 3.10 -0.22
C TRP A 105 -3.84 3.35 -1.68
N HIS A 106 -2.55 3.26 -1.98
CA HIS A 106 -2.02 3.61 -3.29
C HIS A 106 -1.21 2.48 -3.90
N LEU A 107 -1.29 2.39 -5.23
CA LEU A 107 -0.33 1.71 -6.09
C LEU A 107 0.15 2.72 -7.14
N ILE A 108 1.17 3.50 -6.81
CA ILE A 108 1.70 4.54 -7.68
C ILE A 108 2.74 3.93 -8.61
N TYR A 109 2.65 4.17 -9.91
CA TYR A 109 3.76 3.86 -10.82
C TYR A 109 4.65 5.09 -10.98
N ARG A 110 5.73 5.14 -10.21
CA ARG A 110 6.65 6.27 -10.21
C ARG A 110 7.60 6.16 -11.40
N TRP A 111 7.41 7.04 -12.37
CA TRP A 111 8.33 7.21 -13.50
C TRP A 111 9.70 7.74 -13.03
N PRO A 112 10.78 7.55 -13.80
CA PRO A 112 12.13 7.99 -13.42
C PRO A 112 12.25 9.49 -13.11
N ASN A 113 11.44 10.33 -13.76
CA ASN A 113 11.39 11.78 -13.58
C ASN A 113 10.21 12.26 -12.71
N HIS A 114 9.41 11.33 -12.18
CA HIS A 114 8.17 11.54 -11.41
C HIS A 114 7.02 12.22 -12.17
N ALA A 115 7.26 13.20 -13.03
CA ALA A 115 6.21 13.91 -13.75
C ALA A 115 5.47 13.00 -14.73
N GLY A 116 4.14 12.90 -14.61
CA GLY A 116 3.31 12.01 -15.42
C GLY A 116 3.01 10.65 -14.78
N SER A 117 3.59 10.35 -13.61
CA SER A 117 3.34 9.09 -12.89
C SER A 117 1.85 8.94 -12.52
N PRO A 118 1.19 7.83 -12.85
CA PRO A 118 -0.16 7.57 -12.38
C PRO A 118 -0.13 7.21 -10.89
N ALA A 119 -0.98 7.90 -10.12
CA ALA A 119 -1.13 7.74 -8.67
C ALA A 119 -2.59 7.44 -8.30
N PRO A 120 -3.03 6.17 -8.44
CA PRO A 120 -4.28 5.67 -7.89
C PRO A 120 -4.44 5.94 -6.39
N HIS A 121 -5.65 6.38 -6.04
CA HIS A 121 -6.14 6.49 -4.66
C HIS A 121 -7.32 5.52 -4.55
N ILE A 122 -7.10 4.40 -3.88
CA ILE A 122 -8.05 3.28 -3.80
C ILE A 122 -8.79 3.38 -2.47
N TYR A 123 -10.00 3.94 -2.52
CA TYR A 123 -10.77 4.29 -1.33
C TYR A 123 -11.41 3.07 -0.67
N LEU A 124 -11.48 3.12 0.66
CA LEU A 124 -12.00 2.05 1.49
C LEU A 124 -13.31 2.46 2.16
N ALA A 125 -14.28 1.55 2.13
CA ALA A 125 -15.48 1.62 2.95
C ALA A 125 -15.17 1.22 4.42
N PRO A 126 -16.05 1.55 5.39
CA PRO A 126 -15.84 1.19 6.79
C PRO A 126 -15.72 -0.33 7.08
N ASP A 127 -16.20 -1.18 6.18
CA ASP A 127 -16.04 -2.64 6.26
C ASP A 127 -14.72 -3.13 5.65
N GLY A 128 -13.87 -2.22 5.15
CA GLY A 128 -12.57 -2.51 4.54
C GLY A 128 -12.64 -2.84 3.05
N LYS A 129 -13.81 -2.80 2.40
CA LYS A 129 -13.92 -3.04 0.96
C LYS A 129 -13.42 -1.87 0.13
N MET A 130 -12.81 -2.16 -1.01
CA MET A 130 -12.47 -1.13 -2.00
C MET A 130 -13.74 -0.64 -2.70
N THR A 131 -13.85 0.66 -2.92
CA THR A 131 -15.08 1.28 -3.45
C THR A 131 -14.84 1.93 -4.81
N GLU A 132 -13.89 2.86 -4.86
CA GLU A 132 -13.60 3.66 -6.05
C GLU A 132 -12.10 3.96 -6.15
N ASN A 133 -11.65 4.24 -7.37
CA ASN A 133 -10.27 4.61 -7.65
C ASN A 133 -10.23 5.97 -8.34
N ALA A 134 -9.69 6.97 -7.66
CA ALA A 134 -9.31 8.24 -8.29
C ALA A 134 -7.82 8.19 -8.65
N CYS A 135 -7.50 8.09 -9.94
CA CYS A 135 -6.11 8.08 -10.39
C CYS A 135 -5.66 9.49 -10.74
N TYR A 136 -4.82 10.06 -9.89
CA TYR A 136 -4.16 11.34 -10.13
C TYR A 136 -2.93 11.16 -11.03
N VAL A 137 -2.48 12.26 -11.62
CA VAL A 137 -1.22 12.30 -12.39
C VAL A 137 -0.24 13.23 -11.69
N ASP A 138 0.90 12.70 -11.27
CA ASP A 138 1.92 13.47 -10.58
C ASP A 138 2.43 14.64 -11.45
N CYS A 139 2.63 15.80 -10.81
CA CYS A 139 3.04 17.05 -11.44
C CYS A 139 2.01 17.64 -12.44
N ALA A 140 0.79 17.12 -12.48
CA ALA A 140 -0.34 17.70 -13.23
C ALA A 140 -1.45 18.11 -12.25
N HIS A 141 -1.32 19.31 -11.67
CA HIS A 141 -2.20 19.79 -10.60
C HIS A 141 -3.70 19.69 -10.95
N GLY A 142 -4.46 18.99 -10.10
CA GLY A 142 -5.90 18.80 -10.24
C GLY A 142 -6.32 17.75 -11.28
N THR A 143 -5.38 17.23 -12.07
CA THR A 143 -5.67 16.24 -13.09
C THR A 143 -5.79 14.86 -12.48
N HIS A 144 -7.00 14.30 -12.54
CA HIS A 144 -7.29 12.92 -12.20
C HIS A 144 -8.39 12.36 -13.10
N ARG A 145 -8.52 11.04 -13.08
CA ARG A 145 -9.67 10.32 -13.62
C ARG A 145 -10.21 9.38 -12.57
N ASP A 146 -11.52 9.41 -12.39
CA ASP A 146 -12.24 8.42 -11.59
C ASP A 146 -12.49 7.18 -12.43
N TYR A 147 -12.26 6.02 -11.82
CA TYR A 147 -12.54 4.71 -12.40
C TYR A 147 -13.62 4.03 -11.59
N SER A 148 -14.71 3.66 -12.26
CA SER A 148 -15.81 2.94 -11.63
C SER A 148 -15.43 1.49 -11.32
N ALA A 149 -16.15 0.84 -10.40
CA ALA A 149 -16.03 -0.60 -10.22
C ALA A 149 -16.26 -1.33 -11.56
N GLY A 150 -15.37 -2.26 -11.91
CA GLY A 150 -15.40 -2.94 -13.20
C GLY A 150 -14.63 -2.23 -14.33
N GLU A 151 -14.12 -1.02 -14.12
CA GLU A 151 -13.34 -0.27 -15.09
C GLU A 151 -11.83 -0.44 -14.89
N TRP A 152 -11.09 -0.72 -15.98
CA TRP A 152 -9.64 -0.84 -15.93
C TRP A 152 -8.94 0.52 -15.95
N CYS A 153 -8.10 0.75 -14.95
CA CYS A 153 -7.16 1.87 -14.85
C CYS A 153 -5.79 1.44 -15.42
N PRO A 154 -5.41 1.89 -16.62
CA PRO A 154 -4.15 1.53 -17.26
C PRO A 154 -2.97 2.30 -16.68
N PHE A 155 -1.83 1.63 -16.58
CA PHE A 155 -0.54 2.22 -16.28
C PHE A 155 0.31 2.13 -17.54
N VAL A 156 0.79 3.27 -18.00
CA VAL A 156 1.68 3.39 -19.16
C VAL A 156 3.07 3.85 -18.72
N ASP A 157 4.09 3.41 -19.44
CA ASP A 157 5.46 3.87 -19.26
C ASP A 157 5.63 5.32 -19.77
N PRO A 158 6.77 5.98 -19.50
CA PRO A 158 7.03 7.35 -19.97
C PRO A 158 7.00 7.54 -21.49
N TYR A 159 6.98 6.45 -22.27
CA TYR A 159 6.93 6.44 -23.73
C TYR A 159 5.53 6.11 -24.26
N GLY A 160 4.56 5.85 -23.37
CA GLY A 160 3.17 5.54 -23.70
C GLY A 160 2.89 4.06 -23.96
N HIS A 161 3.82 3.15 -23.64
CA HIS A 161 3.55 1.70 -23.74
C HIS A 161 2.81 1.18 -22.51
N ASP A 162 1.89 0.24 -22.73
CA ASP A 162 1.16 -0.41 -21.64
C ASP A 162 2.08 -1.25 -20.75
N VAL A 163 2.03 -1.01 -19.44
CA VAL A 163 2.80 -1.75 -18.42
C VAL A 163 1.90 -2.74 -17.69
N CYS A 164 0.82 -2.24 -17.09
CA CYS A 164 -0.20 -3.03 -16.41
C CYS A 164 -1.52 -2.27 -16.34
N ALA A 165 -2.57 -2.91 -15.84
CA ALA A 165 -3.82 -2.24 -15.51
C ALA A 165 -4.40 -2.83 -14.23
N ILE A 166 -5.01 -1.98 -13.40
CA ILE A 166 -5.73 -2.39 -12.19
C ILE A 166 -7.22 -2.07 -12.28
N ARG A 167 -8.04 -2.78 -11.53
CA ARG A 167 -9.49 -2.56 -11.48
C ARG A 167 -10.05 -2.98 -10.14
N ILE A 168 -10.88 -2.12 -9.54
CA ILE A 168 -11.71 -2.50 -8.39
C ILE A 168 -12.89 -3.36 -8.89
N ASN A 169 -13.11 -4.49 -8.26
CA ASN A 169 -14.18 -5.42 -8.59
C ASN A 169 -15.47 -5.08 -7.82
N ALA A 170 -16.62 -5.52 -8.32
CA ALA A 170 -17.92 -5.21 -7.72
C ALA A 170 -18.11 -5.75 -6.29
N ASP A 171 -17.33 -6.74 -5.88
CA ASP A 171 -17.34 -7.34 -4.54
C ASP A 171 -16.46 -6.57 -3.53
N GLY A 172 -15.72 -5.55 -3.97
CA GLY A 172 -14.79 -4.78 -3.15
C GLY A 172 -13.36 -5.31 -3.13
N GLY A 173 -13.05 -6.31 -3.96
CA GLY A 173 -11.68 -6.76 -4.25
C GLY A 173 -11.03 -5.96 -5.39
N MET A 174 -9.89 -6.45 -5.88
CA MET A 174 -9.17 -5.83 -7.00
C MET A 174 -8.50 -6.85 -7.91
N SER A 175 -8.49 -6.57 -9.21
CA SER A 175 -7.74 -7.32 -10.21
C SER A 175 -6.60 -6.50 -10.80
N ILE A 176 -5.52 -7.17 -11.19
CA ILE A 176 -4.40 -6.62 -11.94
C ILE A 176 -4.02 -7.56 -13.08
N THR A 177 -3.60 -6.97 -14.20
CA THR A 177 -3.05 -7.71 -15.34
C THR A 177 -1.97 -6.90 -16.04
N LYS A 178 -1.24 -7.53 -16.95
CA LYS A 178 -0.33 -6.88 -17.90
C LYS A 178 -0.59 -7.41 -19.31
N PRO A 179 -0.14 -6.71 -20.37
CA PRO A 179 -0.37 -7.16 -21.74
C PRO A 179 -0.03 -8.64 -21.95
N MET A 180 -0.97 -9.38 -22.54
CA MET A 180 -0.85 -10.81 -22.87
C MET A 180 -0.50 -11.71 -21.67
N SER A 181 -0.99 -11.39 -20.47
CA SER A 181 -0.74 -12.18 -19.25
C SER A 181 -2.03 -12.59 -18.53
N SER A 182 -1.88 -13.44 -17.51
CA SER A 182 -2.97 -13.82 -16.61
C SER A 182 -3.53 -12.63 -15.85
N ILE A 183 -4.76 -12.76 -15.37
CA ILE A 183 -5.36 -11.83 -14.41
C ILE A 183 -5.12 -12.39 -13.02
N TYR A 184 -4.55 -11.56 -12.15
CA TYR A 184 -4.51 -11.84 -10.73
C TYR A 184 -5.57 -11.03 -10.02
N THR A 185 -6.29 -11.66 -9.09
CA THR A 185 -7.37 -11.05 -8.36
C THR A 185 -7.16 -11.25 -6.87
N MET A 186 -7.26 -10.19 -6.09
CA MET A 186 -7.40 -10.26 -4.64
C MET A 186 -8.88 -10.09 -4.27
N SER A 187 -9.37 -10.90 -3.33
CA SER A 187 -10.71 -10.75 -2.76
C SER A 187 -10.80 -9.47 -1.93
N ALA A 188 -12.02 -9.05 -1.61
CA ALA A 188 -12.24 -8.14 -0.49
C ALA A 188 -11.62 -8.70 0.80
N TYR A 189 -11.16 -7.79 1.66
CA TYR A 189 -10.67 -8.08 2.99
C TYR A 189 -11.79 -8.64 3.87
N THR A 190 -11.44 -9.64 4.68
CA THR A 190 -12.29 -10.17 5.75
C THR A 190 -11.44 -10.40 7.00
N PRO A 191 -11.92 -10.11 8.22
CA PRO A 191 -11.11 -10.24 9.44
C PRO A 191 -10.61 -11.67 9.76
N ASP A 192 -11.38 -12.67 9.37
CA ASP A 192 -11.11 -14.09 9.61
C ASP A 192 -10.03 -14.64 8.67
N VAL A 193 -10.10 -14.32 7.38
CA VAL A 193 -9.18 -14.86 6.36
C VAL A 193 -8.04 -13.89 6.01
N GLY A 194 -8.29 -12.59 6.05
CA GLY A 194 -7.44 -11.57 5.45
C GLY A 194 -7.84 -11.35 3.99
N VAL A 195 -6.93 -11.60 3.05
CA VAL A 195 -7.16 -11.44 1.61
C VAL A 195 -6.78 -12.72 0.86
N THR A 196 -7.66 -13.17 -0.03
CA THR A 196 -7.43 -14.35 -0.87
C THR A 196 -7.00 -13.95 -2.27
N ILE A 197 -5.98 -14.61 -2.83
CA ILE A 197 -5.45 -14.33 -4.16
C ILE A 197 -5.83 -15.47 -5.12
N TYR A 198 -6.27 -15.07 -6.32
CA TYR A 198 -6.63 -15.94 -7.43
C TYR A 198 -5.80 -15.58 -8.66
N LYS A 199 -5.56 -16.57 -9.53
CA LYS A 199 -5.01 -16.42 -10.87
C LYS A 199 -5.99 -17.03 -11.85
N ASP A 200 -6.55 -16.24 -12.76
CA ASP A 200 -7.55 -16.70 -13.73
C ASP A 200 -8.62 -17.56 -13.02
N ASP A 201 -9.19 -17.01 -11.94
CA ASP A 201 -10.18 -17.62 -11.04
C ASP A 201 -9.74 -18.87 -10.25
N THR A 202 -8.48 -19.28 -10.38
CA THR A 202 -7.89 -20.39 -9.60
C THR A 202 -7.28 -19.87 -8.31
N LEU A 203 -7.68 -20.42 -7.16
CA LEU A 203 -7.13 -20.08 -5.85
C LEU A 203 -5.62 -20.33 -5.77
N ILE A 204 -4.86 -19.31 -5.39
CA ILE A 204 -3.40 -19.36 -5.23
C ILE A 204 -2.99 -19.35 -3.76
N GLY A 205 -3.72 -18.65 -2.90
CA GLY A 205 -3.37 -18.58 -1.49
C GLY A 205 -4.02 -17.42 -0.76
N THR A 206 -3.61 -17.22 0.49
CA THR A 206 -4.15 -16.18 1.37
C THR A 206 -3.02 -15.38 2.00
N ILE A 207 -3.19 -14.06 2.09
CA ILE A 207 -2.33 -13.14 2.85
C ILE A 207 -3.05 -12.70 4.12
N ARG A 208 -2.32 -12.76 5.23
CA ARG A 208 -2.69 -12.16 6.51
C ARG A 208 -1.58 -11.22 6.99
N THR A 209 -1.97 -10.08 7.56
CA THR A 209 -1.03 -9.12 8.16
C THR A 209 -1.48 -8.73 9.55
N GLU A 210 -0.52 -8.54 10.45
CA GLU A 210 -0.76 -8.13 11.84
C GLU A 210 0.29 -7.10 12.24
N ASN A 211 -0.12 -5.99 12.85
CA ASN A 211 0.78 -4.90 13.21
C ASN A 211 0.65 -4.55 14.69
N ASP A 212 1.60 -5.01 15.49
CA ASP A 212 1.76 -4.58 16.88
C ASP A 212 2.61 -3.31 16.91
N THR A 213 1.92 -2.17 16.91
CA THR A 213 2.55 -0.86 16.86
C THR A 213 3.15 -0.40 18.18
N ASP A 214 2.80 -1.06 19.29
CA ASP A 214 3.38 -0.80 20.61
C ASP A 214 4.74 -1.51 20.76
N GLN A 215 4.86 -2.73 20.20
CA GLN A 215 6.12 -3.48 20.19
C GLN A 215 6.99 -3.19 18.97
N GLY A 216 6.43 -2.59 17.92
CA GLY A 216 7.15 -2.34 16.67
C GLY A 216 7.36 -3.61 15.87
N ILE A 217 6.32 -4.45 15.77
CA ILE A 217 6.39 -5.75 15.10
C ILE A 217 5.26 -5.83 14.07
N PHE A 218 5.64 -5.93 12.80
CA PHE A 218 4.71 -6.19 11.70
C PHE A 218 4.93 -7.61 11.18
N ASN A 219 3.89 -8.44 11.19
CA ASN A 219 3.91 -9.80 10.68
C ASN A 219 3.10 -9.92 9.39
N VAL A 220 3.61 -10.73 8.48
CA VAL A 220 2.95 -11.14 7.23
C VAL A 220 2.96 -12.65 7.19
N THR A 221 1.83 -13.24 6.84
CA THR A 221 1.74 -14.67 6.57
C THR A 221 1.15 -14.88 5.18
N TRP A 222 1.90 -15.58 4.34
CA TRP A 222 1.47 -16.05 3.04
C TRP A 222 1.27 -17.57 3.10
N ASN A 223 0.05 -18.01 2.83
CA ASN A 223 -0.28 -19.43 2.72
C ASN A 223 -0.57 -19.76 1.26
N SER A 224 0.41 -20.35 0.58
CA SER A 224 0.29 -20.80 -0.81
C SER A 224 -0.46 -22.13 -0.91
N THR A 225 -1.23 -22.32 -1.98
CA THR A 225 -1.79 -23.62 -2.37
C THR A 225 -0.78 -24.50 -3.12
N GLY A 226 0.46 -24.04 -3.33
CA GLY A 226 1.53 -24.79 -3.99
C GLY A 226 1.67 -24.54 -5.50
N ASN A 227 1.18 -23.41 -6.02
CA ASN A 227 1.31 -23.04 -7.43
C ASN A 227 2.73 -22.51 -7.77
N LEU A 228 3.31 -22.97 -8.89
CA LEU A 228 4.72 -22.80 -9.29
C LEU A 228 5.19 -21.34 -9.52
N ASN A 229 4.26 -20.41 -9.77
CA ASN A 229 4.61 -19.00 -10.03
C ASN A 229 4.66 -18.12 -8.77
N PHE A 230 4.31 -18.67 -7.61
CA PHE A 230 4.35 -17.95 -6.33
C PHE A 230 5.42 -18.57 -5.43
N HIS A 231 5.91 -17.76 -4.50
CA HIS A 231 6.69 -18.29 -3.38
C HIS A 231 5.88 -19.37 -2.65
N GLY A 232 6.59 -20.38 -2.13
CA GLY A 232 6.00 -21.27 -1.13
C GLY A 232 5.50 -20.46 0.07
N SER A 233 4.64 -21.08 0.89
CA SER A 233 4.12 -20.44 2.10
C SER A 233 5.28 -19.91 2.95
N TYR A 234 5.13 -18.69 3.47
CA TYR A 234 6.14 -18.04 4.29
C TYR A 234 5.51 -17.18 5.39
N SER A 235 6.30 -16.91 6.42
CA SER A 235 6.00 -15.89 7.42
C SER A 235 7.12 -14.87 7.40
N GLU A 236 6.80 -13.58 7.30
CA GLU A 236 7.77 -12.49 7.36
C GLU A 236 7.47 -11.63 8.60
N THR A 237 8.47 -11.42 9.43
CA THR A 237 8.40 -10.55 10.61
C THR A 237 9.34 -9.37 10.42
N ILE A 238 8.79 -8.16 10.48
CA ILE A 238 9.50 -6.89 10.38
C ILE A 238 9.48 -6.25 11.76
N GLU A 239 10.63 -6.26 12.43
CA GLU A 239 10.85 -5.50 13.67
C GLU A 239 11.30 -4.08 13.30
N TYR A 240 10.67 -3.06 13.85
CA TYR A 240 10.95 -1.67 13.57
C TYR A 240 10.95 -0.81 14.83
N ASN A 241 11.64 0.31 14.78
CA ASN A 241 11.65 1.28 15.87
C ASN A 241 10.29 2.01 15.92
N THR A 242 9.57 1.91 17.04
CA THR A 242 8.21 2.46 17.19
C THR A 242 8.12 3.98 17.07
N LEU A 243 9.24 4.70 17.26
CA LEU A 243 9.29 6.16 17.19
C LEU A 243 9.67 6.68 15.80
N THR A 244 10.46 5.92 15.03
CA THR A 244 11.00 6.37 13.74
C THR A 244 10.52 5.55 12.54
N GLY A 245 9.99 4.35 12.78
CA GLY A 245 9.59 3.41 11.72
C GLY A 245 10.78 2.71 11.07
N ALA A 246 12.01 3.03 11.48
CA ALA A 246 13.22 2.42 10.94
C ALA A 246 13.22 0.91 11.21
N ILE A 247 13.39 0.13 10.15
CA ILE A 247 13.47 -1.33 10.25
C ILE A 247 14.74 -1.70 11.01
N LEU A 248 14.57 -2.49 12.07
CA LEU A 248 15.64 -3.04 12.88
C LEU A 248 16.06 -4.41 12.37
N LYS A 249 15.08 -5.23 11.99
CA LYS A 249 15.30 -6.61 11.55
C LYS A 249 14.15 -7.12 10.70
N ILE A 250 14.48 -7.97 9.72
CA ILE A 250 13.51 -8.75 8.96
C ILE A 250 13.86 -10.23 9.14
N LYS A 251 12.85 -11.06 9.44
CA LYS A 251 12.97 -12.53 9.50
C LYS A 251 11.97 -13.11 8.49
N ARG A 252 12.40 -14.09 7.70
CA ARG A 252 11.56 -14.82 6.74
C ARG A 252 11.84 -16.31 6.84
#